data_AF-A0A960XRE0-F1
#
_entry.id   AF-A0A960XRE0-F1
#
_cell.length_a   1.000
_cell.length_b   1.000
_cell.length_c   1.000
_cell.angle_alpha   90.00
_cell.angle_beta   90.00
_cell.angle_gamma   90.00
#
_symmetry.space_group_name_H-M   'P 1'
#
loop_
_entity.id
_entity.type
_entity.pdbx_description
1 polymer ?
#
loop_
_entity_poly.entity_id
_entity_poly.type
_entity_poly.pdbx_seq_one_letter_code
_entity_poly.pdbx_strand_id
1 'polypeptide(L)'
;EVATKPSSYLTIEREWQDGDTVTIRLPMELRLEALPHSDEKILAVLFGPNLLAAVVPDEPGITNPSKIRFSEHLDSRGKTDAFPPLFVASGGVEVLAGLKPSGRAFGEFRSEGVVKPADLTFVPFHRVYEEQYAVYFPILTADEWVEREGGIRAEREEQLRLEAATIDSITPGYQQPEVEHAFRSEGSEIEDFSDRKGRFARDGGWFSYEVRCDPAEPLVLLVTYWGGVWHKRVFDLLLDDEPLATQSLLTDRPGDFFEKVYDLPVERTRDRAKLTLRFQSRPGDTAGSVFGIRVMKASAEPTRYEAGFVFKDH
;
A
#
# COMPACT_ATOMS: atom_id res chain seq x y z
N GLU A 1 -17.76 52.28 6.77
CA GLU A 1 -17.23 50.90 6.92
C GLU A 1 -17.15 50.61 8.40
N VAL A 2 -17.71 49.48 8.87
CA VAL A 2 -17.73 49.13 10.30
C VAL A 2 -16.86 47.90 10.48
N ALA A 3 -15.81 48.00 11.29
CA ALA A 3 -14.90 46.88 11.58
C ALA A 3 -15.40 46.09 12.80
N THR A 4 -15.35 44.76 12.74
CA THR A 4 -15.72 43.85 13.84
C THR A 4 -14.53 43.02 14.31
N LYS A 5 -14.70 42.32 15.44
CA LYS A 5 -13.73 41.30 15.92
C LYS A 5 -14.15 39.91 15.41
N PRO A 6 -13.23 38.95 15.27
CA PRO A 6 -13.58 37.56 14.97
C PRO A 6 -14.61 37.01 15.97
N SER A 7 -15.52 36.16 15.50
CA SER A 7 -16.58 35.55 16.31
C SER A 7 -17.45 36.55 17.08
N SER A 8 -17.82 37.66 16.42
CA SER A 8 -18.71 38.69 16.98
C SER A 8 -19.88 39.00 16.06
N TYR A 9 -20.82 39.81 16.55
CA TYR A 9 -21.96 40.29 15.78
C TYR A 9 -21.72 41.73 15.30
N LEU A 10 -22.13 42.00 14.05
CA LEU A 10 -22.29 43.37 13.54
C LEU A 10 -23.75 43.77 13.68
N THR A 11 -24.04 44.77 14.51
CA THR A 11 -25.39 45.31 14.65
C THR A 11 -25.55 46.54 13.75
N ILE A 12 -26.62 46.58 12.97
CA ILE A 12 -27.03 47.75 12.17
C ILE A 12 -28.36 48.22 12.75
N GLU A 13 -28.34 49.29 13.54
CA GLU A 13 -29.54 49.88 14.13
C GLU A 13 -30.11 50.97 13.22
N ARG A 14 -31.26 50.68 12.62
CA ARG A 14 -31.97 51.57 11.69
C ARG A 14 -33.47 51.19 11.65
N GLU A 15 -34.32 52.16 11.33
CA GLU A 15 -35.70 51.91 10.91
C GLU A 15 -35.72 51.47 9.43
N TRP A 16 -35.96 50.18 9.21
CA TRP A 16 -35.94 49.55 7.89
C TRP A 16 -37.22 49.85 7.11
N GLN A 17 -37.08 50.04 5.80
CA GLN A 17 -38.19 50.27 4.87
C GLN A 17 -38.13 49.29 3.70
N ASP A 18 -39.28 49.10 3.05
CA ASP A 18 -39.38 48.27 1.85
C ASP A 18 -38.41 48.78 0.77
N GLY A 19 -37.57 47.88 0.26
CA GLY A 19 -36.54 48.19 -0.74
C GLY A 19 -35.14 48.44 -0.17
N ASP A 20 -34.96 48.50 1.16
CA ASP A 20 -33.63 48.52 1.75
C ASP A 20 -32.83 47.25 1.42
N THR A 21 -31.54 47.42 1.10
CA THR A 21 -30.63 46.31 0.77
C THR A 21 -29.39 46.36 1.65
N VAL A 22 -29.02 45.21 2.21
CA VAL A 22 -27.77 45.03 2.95
C VAL A 22 -26.84 44.13 2.15
N THR A 23 -25.66 44.64 1.81
CA THR A 23 -24.61 43.86 1.16
C THR A 23 -23.52 43.55 2.17
N ILE A 24 -23.24 42.26 2.36
CA ILE A 24 -22.18 41.77 3.25
C ILE A 24 -21.04 41.21 2.40
N ARG A 25 -19.81 41.56 2.74
CA ARG A 25 -18.59 40.94 2.18
C ARG A 25 -17.84 40.25 3.30
N LEU A 26 -17.65 38.94 3.17
CA LEU A 26 -16.86 38.13 4.09
C LEU A 26 -15.58 37.72 3.35
N PRO A 27 -14.45 38.40 3.56
CA PRO A 27 -13.20 38.03 2.91
C PRO A 27 -12.79 36.63 3.39
N MET A 28 -12.41 35.79 2.43
CA MET A 28 -11.91 34.43 2.68
C MET A 28 -10.48 34.35 2.17
N GLU A 29 -9.63 33.71 2.96
CA GLU A 29 -8.21 33.54 2.65
C GLU A 29 -7.84 32.07 2.69
N LEU A 30 -6.84 31.69 1.89
CA LEU A 30 -6.21 30.39 2.00
C LEU A 30 -5.33 30.37 3.25
N ARG A 31 -5.39 29.27 3.99
CA ARG A 31 -4.59 29.04 5.18
C ARG A 31 -4.31 27.56 5.37
N LEU A 32 -3.30 27.27 6.16
CA LEU A 32 -2.93 25.91 6.52
C LEU A 32 -3.29 25.66 7.98
N GLU A 33 -3.72 24.43 8.28
CA GLU A 33 -3.82 23.92 9.64
C GLU A 33 -2.96 22.67 9.75
N ALA A 34 -2.05 22.65 10.73
CA ALA A 34 -1.28 21.46 11.04
C ALA A 34 -2.15 20.43 11.77
N LEU A 35 -1.95 19.15 11.45
CA LEU A 35 -2.53 18.07 12.23
C LEU A 35 -1.95 18.13 13.66
N PRO A 36 -2.79 18.09 14.71
CA PRO A 36 -2.29 18.10 16.09
C PRO A 36 -1.28 16.98 16.34
N HIS A 37 -0.17 17.30 17.02
CA HIS A 37 0.94 16.38 17.33
C HIS A 37 1.73 15.87 16.11
N SER A 38 1.65 16.55 14.96
CA SER A 38 2.47 16.24 13.78
C SER A 38 3.74 17.06 13.65
N ASP A 39 4.07 17.91 14.62
CA ASP A 39 5.19 18.86 14.56
C ASP A 39 5.20 19.72 13.28
N GLU A 40 4.01 20.13 12.84
CA GLU A 40 3.77 20.90 11.60
C GLU A 40 4.19 20.16 10.30
N LYS A 41 4.44 18.85 10.37
CA LYS A 41 4.83 18.03 9.21
C LYS A 41 3.65 17.49 8.41
N ILE A 42 2.42 17.60 8.92
CA ILE A 42 1.19 17.19 8.21
C ILE A 42 0.22 18.36 8.19
N LEU A 43 -0.20 18.79 7.01
CA LEU A 43 -0.95 20.02 6.79
C LEU A 43 -2.28 19.75 6.06
N ALA A 44 -3.32 20.47 6.44
CA ALA A 44 -4.57 20.61 5.71
C ALA A 44 -4.70 22.02 5.13
N VAL A 45 -5.36 22.14 3.99
CA VAL A 45 -5.61 23.43 3.32
C VAL A 45 -7.05 23.86 3.58
N LEU A 46 -7.24 25.11 3.98
CA LEU A 46 -8.56 25.71 4.20
C LEU A 46 -8.70 26.99 3.39
N PHE A 47 -9.92 27.25 2.91
CA PHE A 47 -10.31 28.53 2.32
C PHE A 47 -11.44 29.14 3.17
N GLY A 48 -11.10 30.14 3.98
CA GLY A 48 -11.96 30.62 5.06
C GLY A 48 -12.30 29.48 6.04
N PRO A 49 -13.59 29.19 6.29
CA PRO A 49 -14.02 28.07 7.14
C PRO A 49 -14.08 26.72 6.41
N ASN A 50 -13.85 26.68 5.09
CA ASN A 50 -14.01 25.45 4.31
C ASN A 50 -12.71 24.67 4.27
N LEU A 51 -12.73 23.45 4.78
CA LEU A 51 -11.70 22.45 4.51
C LEU A 51 -11.68 22.12 3.02
N LEU A 52 -10.50 22.15 2.41
CA LEU A 52 -10.30 21.70 1.04
C LEU A 52 -9.74 20.28 1.03
N ALA A 53 -10.14 19.51 0.03
CA ALA A 53 -9.57 18.20 -0.28
C ALA A 53 -9.04 18.23 -1.71
N ALA A 54 -7.86 17.64 -1.93
CA ALA A 54 -7.36 17.45 -3.29
C ALA A 54 -7.98 16.20 -3.89
N VAL A 55 -8.60 16.35 -5.06
CA VAL A 55 -9.15 15.23 -5.83
C VAL A 55 -8.01 14.51 -6.53
N VAL A 56 -7.87 13.21 -6.27
CA VAL A 56 -6.90 12.33 -6.89
C VAL A 56 -7.55 11.71 -8.14
N PRO A 57 -7.01 11.94 -9.34
CA PRO A 57 -7.56 11.35 -10.56
C PRO A 57 -7.49 9.83 -10.55
N ASP A 58 -8.43 9.18 -11.25
CA ASP A 58 -8.38 7.73 -11.46
C ASP A 58 -7.11 7.34 -12.24
N GLU A 59 -6.48 6.26 -11.82
CA GLU A 59 -5.40 5.65 -12.60
C GLU A 59 -5.97 4.82 -13.76
N PRO A 60 -5.50 5.02 -15.01
CA PRO A 60 -6.01 4.27 -16.16
C PRO A 60 -5.86 2.75 -15.97
N GLY A 61 -6.96 2.03 -16.13
CA GLY A 61 -6.99 0.57 -16.00
C GLY A 61 -7.10 0.05 -14.56
N ILE A 62 -7.16 0.94 -13.56
CA ILE A 62 -7.34 0.59 -12.15
C ILE A 62 -8.72 1.10 -11.69
N THR A 63 -9.52 0.20 -11.14
CA THR A 63 -10.84 0.57 -10.60
C THR A 63 -10.66 1.36 -9.31
N ASN A 64 -11.17 2.60 -9.28
CA ASN A 64 -11.17 3.42 -8.09
C ASN A 64 -12.07 2.82 -7.00
N PRO A 65 -11.54 2.46 -5.82
CA PRO A 65 -12.33 1.88 -4.74
C PRO A 65 -13.41 2.82 -4.20
N SER A 66 -13.24 4.15 -4.29
CA SER A 66 -14.27 5.13 -3.90
C SER A 66 -15.55 5.04 -4.74
N LYS A 67 -15.50 4.39 -5.91
CA LYS A 67 -16.65 4.14 -6.80
C LYS A 67 -17.31 2.79 -6.54
N ILE A 68 -16.71 1.95 -5.70
CA ILE A 68 -17.24 0.63 -5.36
C ILE A 68 -18.16 0.80 -4.15
N ARG A 69 -19.46 0.60 -4.37
CA ARG A 69 -20.47 0.56 -3.30
C ARG A 69 -20.42 -0.81 -2.63
N PHE A 70 -19.85 -0.88 -1.43
CA PHE A 70 -19.98 -2.08 -0.60
C PHE A 70 -21.35 -2.10 0.09
N SER A 71 -22.04 -3.23 0.05
CA SER A 71 -23.30 -3.43 0.80
C SER A 71 -23.07 -3.43 2.32
N GLU A 72 -21.87 -3.79 2.76
CA GLU A 72 -21.41 -3.70 4.14
C GLU A 72 -20.16 -2.80 4.19
N HIS A 73 -20.16 -1.78 5.04
CA HIS A 73 -19.04 -0.84 5.16
C HIS A 73 -17.74 -1.50 5.65
N LEU A 74 -17.80 -2.68 6.28
CA LEU A 74 -16.64 -3.46 6.72
C LEU A 74 -15.94 -4.20 5.57
N ASP A 75 -16.63 -4.47 4.45
CA ASP A 75 -16.02 -5.11 3.27
C ASP A 75 -15.17 -4.13 2.45
N SER A 76 -15.24 -2.84 2.77
CA SER A 76 -14.44 -1.78 2.18
C SER A 76 -12.98 -1.95 2.61
N ARG A 77 -12.20 -2.68 1.80
CA ARG A 77 -10.74 -2.76 1.97
C ARG A 77 -10.13 -1.39 1.70
N GLY A 78 -9.91 -0.61 2.76
CA GLY A 78 -9.06 0.56 2.70
C GLY A 78 -7.64 0.10 2.36
N LYS A 79 -7.24 0.24 1.10
CA LYS A 79 -5.82 0.21 0.75
C LYS A 79 -5.27 1.61 1.04
N THR A 80 -4.24 1.69 1.86
CA THR A 80 -3.37 2.86 1.88
C THR A 80 -2.70 2.94 0.52
N ASP A 81 -2.89 4.05 -0.19
CA ASP A 81 -2.15 4.30 -1.42
C ASP A 81 -0.66 4.13 -1.14
N ALA A 82 0.06 3.45 -2.02
CA ALA A 82 1.52 3.32 -1.92
C ALA A 82 2.21 4.70 -1.95
N PHE A 83 1.54 5.71 -2.50
CA PHE A 83 2.06 7.06 -2.59
C PHE A 83 0.95 8.13 -2.45
N PRO A 84 0.53 8.47 -1.21
CA PRO A 84 -0.42 9.55 -1.00
C PRO A 84 0.21 10.90 -1.41
N PRO A 85 -0.56 11.82 -2.02
CA PRO A 85 -0.07 13.13 -2.38
C PRO A 85 0.54 13.89 -1.20
N LEU A 86 1.61 14.64 -1.45
CA LEU A 86 2.33 15.42 -0.43
C LEU A 86 2.76 16.79 -0.95
N PHE A 87 3.09 17.70 -0.04
CA PHE A 87 3.68 18.99 -0.37
C PHE A 87 5.20 18.90 -0.44
N VAL A 88 5.78 19.52 -1.48
CA VAL A 88 7.21 19.79 -1.57
C VAL A 88 7.42 21.29 -1.53
N ALA A 89 7.86 21.80 -0.39
CA ALA A 89 8.07 23.22 -0.16
C ALA A 89 8.99 23.45 1.05
N SER A 90 9.64 24.60 1.09
CA SER A 90 10.42 25.05 2.24
C SER A 90 9.56 25.37 3.47
N GLY A 91 8.26 25.63 3.27
CA GLY A 91 7.30 25.86 4.34
C GLY A 91 5.92 26.27 3.83
N GLY A 92 4.99 26.51 4.77
CA GLY A 92 3.57 26.74 4.45
C GLY A 92 3.29 27.96 3.57
N VAL A 93 4.11 29.01 3.64
CA VAL A 93 3.95 30.21 2.79
C VAL A 93 4.12 29.86 1.31
N GLU A 94 5.08 29.00 0.98
CA GLU A 94 5.33 28.54 -0.38
C GLU A 94 4.20 27.63 -0.88
N VAL A 95 3.70 26.73 -0.01
CA VAL A 95 2.51 25.91 -0.30
C VAL A 95 1.32 26.79 -0.66
N LEU A 96 1.02 27.81 0.15
CA LEU A 96 -0.09 28.73 -0.11
C LEU A 96 0.12 29.53 -1.40
N ALA A 97 1.35 29.96 -1.67
CA ALA A 97 1.67 30.69 -2.90
C ALA A 97 1.50 29.81 -4.16
N GLY A 98 1.74 28.51 -4.06
CA GLY A 98 1.55 27.53 -5.13
C GLY A 98 0.11 27.12 -5.40
N LEU A 99 -0.85 27.54 -4.58
CA LEU A 99 -2.28 27.28 -4.79
C LEU A 99 -2.94 28.45 -5.52
N LYS A 100 -3.30 28.26 -6.78
CA LYS A 100 -3.95 29.30 -7.61
C LYS A 100 -5.43 29.00 -7.78
N PRO A 101 -6.31 30.02 -7.82
CA PRO A 101 -7.70 29.81 -8.19
C PRO A 101 -7.80 29.07 -9.54
N SER A 102 -8.59 27.99 -9.61
CA SER A 102 -8.66 27.18 -10.84
C SER A 102 -9.37 27.89 -11.99
N GLY A 103 -10.13 28.95 -11.68
CA GLY A 103 -11.00 29.65 -12.62
C GLY A 103 -12.32 28.92 -12.94
N ARG A 104 -12.54 27.72 -12.41
CA ARG A 104 -13.74 26.90 -12.71
C ARG A 104 -14.89 27.15 -11.74
N ALA A 105 -14.60 27.19 -10.44
CA ALA A 105 -15.60 27.37 -9.40
C ALA A 105 -15.06 28.18 -8.21
N PHE A 106 -15.97 28.83 -7.47
CA PHE A 106 -15.59 29.54 -6.25
C PHE A 106 -15.09 28.55 -5.18
N GLY A 107 -13.94 28.88 -4.60
CA GLY A 107 -13.25 28.07 -3.60
C GLY A 107 -12.53 26.85 -4.17
N GLU A 108 -12.36 26.78 -5.50
CA GLU A 108 -11.55 25.76 -6.15
C GLU A 108 -10.16 26.31 -6.49
N PHE A 109 -9.14 25.53 -6.14
CA PHE A 109 -7.74 25.88 -6.36
C PHE A 109 -7.03 24.75 -7.09
N ARG A 110 -5.98 25.09 -7.82
CA ARG A 110 -5.06 24.13 -8.45
C ARG A 110 -3.67 24.39 -7.90
N SER A 111 -2.96 23.33 -7.51
CA SER A 111 -1.55 23.46 -7.16
C SER A 111 -0.71 23.68 -8.41
N GLU A 112 0.39 24.40 -8.25
CA GLU A 112 1.41 24.59 -9.28
C GLU A 112 2.78 24.30 -8.69
N GLY A 113 3.33 23.10 -8.98
CA GLY A 113 4.69 22.70 -8.63
C GLY A 113 4.95 22.38 -7.15
N VAL A 114 3.95 22.57 -6.27
CA VAL A 114 4.08 22.35 -4.81
C VAL A 114 3.53 21.00 -4.34
N VAL A 115 2.84 20.25 -5.18
CA VAL A 115 2.29 18.91 -4.86
C VAL A 115 2.95 17.83 -5.71
N LYS A 116 3.25 16.69 -5.07
CA LYS A 116 3.75 15.47 -5.73
C LYS A 116 2.77 14.31 -5.57
N PRO A 117 2.69 13.38 -6.53
CA PRO A 117 3.57 13.26 -7.71
C PRO A 117 3.21 14.22 -8.85
N ALA A 118 2.00 14.77 -8.85
CA ALA A 118 1.51 15.70 -9.85
C ALA A 118 0.64 16.77 -9.19
N ASP A 119 0.42 17.88 -9.91
CA ASP A 119 -0.47 18.93 -9.45
C ASP A 119 -1.93 18.46 -9.39
N LEU A 120 -2.61 18.84 -8.30
CA LEU A 120 -3.98 18.42 -8.01
C LEU A 120 -4.93 19.61 -7.90
N THR A 121 -6.22 19.31 -8.03
CA THR A 121 -7.30 20.28 -7.83
C THR A 121 -7.87 20.13 -6.42
N PHE A 122 -7.85 21.23 -5.67
CA PHE A 122 -8.40 21.35 -4.33
C PHE A 122 -9.81 21.93 -4.40
N VAL A 123 -10.77 21.17 -3.88
CA VAL A 123 -12.19 21.55 -3.82
C VAL A 123 -12.66 21.56 -2.37
N PRO A 124 -13.70 22.33 -2.00
CA PRO A 124 -14.30 22.21 -0.68
C PRO A 124 -14.72 20.77 -0.40
N PHE A 125 -14.28 20.21 0.71
CA PHE A 125 -14.39 18.78 1.02
C PHE A 125 -15.84 18.27 0.91
N HIS A 126 -16.80 19.09 1.34
CA HIS A 126 -18.23 18.78 1.27
C HIS A 126 -18.78 18.62 -0.17
N ARG A 127 -17.99 18.92 -1.21
CA ARG A 127 -18.35 18.75 -2.64
C ARG A 127 -17.75 17.48 -3.25
N VAL A 128 -16.85 16.80 -2.56
CA VAL A 128 -16.23 15.56 -3.04
C VAL A 128 -17.25 14.42 -2.93
N TYR A 129 -17.46 13.68 -4.02
CA TYR A 129 -18.41 12.57 -4.06
C TYR A 129 -17.89 11.42 -4.92
N GLU A 130 -17.77 10.22 -4.35
CA GLU A 130 -17.29 9.00 -5.05
C GLU A 130 -15.95 9.19 -5.80
N GLU A 131 -15.13 10.11 -5.31
CA GLU A 131 -13.79 10.39 -5.81
C GLU A 131 -12.76 9.96 -4.76
N GLN A 132 -11.56 9.63 -5.22
CA GLN A 132 -10.42 9.46 -4.31
C GLN A 132 -9.88 10.85 -3.97
N TYR A 133 -9.56 11.08 -2.70
CA TYR A 133 -9.15 12.40 -2.24
C TYR A 133 -8.15 12.35 -1.10
N ALA A 134 -7.39 13.43 -0.96
CA ALA A 134 -6.49 13.66 0.15
C ALA A 134 -6.86 14.95 0.89
N VAL A 135 -6.92 14.87 2.22
CA VAL A 135 -7.20 16.03 3.11
C VAL A 135 -5.92 16.49 3.80
N TYR A 136 -5.11 15.53 4.26
CA TYR A 136 -3.88 15.76 5.00
C TYR A 136 -2.69 15.39 4.15
N PHE A 137 -1.74 16.32 4.06
CA PHE A 137 -0.55 16.20 3.22
C PHE A 137 0.68 16.31 4.11
N PRO A 138 1.59 15.32 4.08
CA PRO A 138 2.93 15.52 4.57
C PRO A 138 3.59 16.71 3.84
N ILE A 139 4.42 17.48 4.53
CA ILE A 139 5.30 18.49 3.90
C ILE A 139 6.75 18.05 3.99
N LEU A 140 7.42 18.03 2.84
CA LEU A 140 8.83 17.73 2.68
C LEU A 140 9.53 18.93 2.04
N THR A 141 10.77 19.15 2.41
CA THR A 141 11.69 20.02 1.67
C THR A 141 12.09 19.37 0.35
N ALA A 142 12.71 20.13 -0.55
CA ALA A 142 13.19 19.59 -1.83
C ALA A 142 14.21 18.46 -1.64
N ASP A 143 15.07 18.54 -0.63
CA ASP A 143 16.08 17.51 -0.35
C ASP A 143 15.46 16.24 0.24
N GLU A 144 14.56 16.37 1.22
CA GLU A 144 13.77 15.26 1.77
C GLU A 144 12.93 14.59 0.67
N TRP A 145 12.42 15.37 -0.30
CA TRP A 145 11.71 14.85 -1.46
C TRP A 145 12.62 14.00 -2.35
N VAL A 146 13.84 14.45 -2.67
CA VAL A 146 14.76 13.67 -3.52
C VAL A 146 15.09 12.32 -2.88
N GLU A 147 15.35 12.29 -1.57
CA GLU A 147 15.60 11.05 -0.84
C GLU A 147 14.37 10.14 -0.86
N ARG A 148 13.20 10.68 -0.53
CA ARG A 148 11.94 9.93 -0.49
C ARG A 148 11.54 9.40 -1.87
N GLU A 149 11.66 10.23 -2.91
CA GLU A 149 11.40 9.86 -4.30
C GLU A 149 12.35 8.76 -4.75
N GLY A 150 13.64 8.84 -4.39
CA GLY A 150 14.61 7.79 -4.66
C GLY A 150 14.20 6.45 -4.05
N GLY A 151 13.79 6.46 -2.78
CA GLY A 151 13.29 5.26 -2.09
C GLY A 151 12.05 4.65 -2.75
N ILE A 152 11.04 5.48 -3.03
CA ILE A 152 9.79 5.02 -3.68
C ILE A 152 10.06 4.51 -5.09
N ARG A 153 10.93 5.20 -5.85
CA ARG A 153 11.29 4.78 -7.20
C ARG A 153 12.01 3.44 -7.15
N ALA A 154 12.95 3.26 -6.21
CA ALA A 154 13.64 1.99 -6.02
C ALA A 154 12.66 0.87 -5.63
N GLU A 155 11.73 1.13 -4.71
CA GLU A 155 10.68 0.16 -4.33
C GLU A 155 9.77 -0.21 -5.52
N ARG A 156 9.37 0.78 -6.32
CA ARG A 156 8.52 0.56 -7.49
C ARG A 156 9.26 -0.15 -8.62
N GLU A 157 10.50 0.25 -8.89
CA GLU A 157 11.38 -0.42 -9.87
C GLU A 157 11.61 -1.87 -9.44
N GLU A 158 11.85 -2.11 -8.15
CA GLU A 158 11.97 -3.46 -7.61
C GLU A 158 10.67 -4.25 -7.78
N GLN A 159 9.51 -3.67 -7.42
CA GLN A 159 8.23 -4.33 -7.60
C GLN A 159 7.96 -4.67 -9.06
N LEU A 160 8.17 -3.73 -9.98
CA LEU A 160 7.98 -3.94 -11.43
C LEU A 160 8.97 -4.97 -11.97
N ARG A 161 10.21 -4.96 -11.50
CA ARG A 161 11.24 -5.96 -11.87
C ARG A 161 10.81 -7.35 -11.41
N LEU A 162 10.34 -7.49 -10.17
CA LEU A 162 9.84 -8.74 -9.64
C LEU A 162 8.59 -9.20 -10.39
N GLU A 163 7.62 -8.32 -10.63
CA GLU A 163 6.41 -8.64 -11.39
C GLU A 163 6.72 -9.07 -12.82
N ALA A 164 7.59 -8.34 -13.55
CA ALA A 164 7.99 -8.69 -14.91
C ALA A 164 8.75 -10.01 -15.01
N ALA A 165 9.46 -10.39 -13.94
CA ALA A 165 10.18 -11.66 -13.85
C ALA A 165 9.33 -12.82 -13.34
N THR A 166 8.11 -12.56 -12.88
CA THR A 166 7.20 -13.57 -12.33
C THR A 166 6.63 -14.43 -13.45
N ILE A 167 6.89 -15.73 -13.40
CA ILE A 167 6.30 -16.74 -14.27
C ILE A 167 4.96 -17.21 -13.71
N ASP A 168 4.90 -17.39 -12.40
CA ASP A 168 3.71 -17.87 -11.71
C ASP A 168 3.62 -17.31 -10.29
N SER A 169 2.40 -17.11 -9.80
CA SER A 169 2.16 -16.63 -8.44
C SER A 169 0.89 -17.22 -7.86
N ILE A 170 1.00 -17.65 -6.61
CA ILE A 170 -0.09 -18.26 -5.85
C ILE A 170 -0.25 -17.49 -4.55
N THR A 171 -1.50 -17.19 -4.19
CA THR A 171 -1.89 -16.68 -2.88
C THR A 171 -2.63 -17.78 -2.10
N PRO A 172 -1.92 -18.58 -1.28
CA PRO A 172 -2.52 -19.68 -0.52
C PRO A 172 -3.70 -19.24 0.36
N GLY A 173 -4.67 -20.12 0.54
CA GLY A 173 -5.88 -19.87 1.32
C GLY A 173 -7.00 -19.16 0.56
N TYR A 174 -6.79 -18.76 -0.70
CA TYR A 174 -7.83 -18.26 -1.59
C TYR A 174 -8.27 -19.33 -2.61
N GLN A 175 -9.58 -19.59 -2.70
CA GLN A 175 -10.11 -20.71 -3.46
C GLN A 175 -9.74 -20.70 -4.94
N GLN A 176 -9.83 -19.54 -5.62
CA GLN A 176 -9.56 -19.45 -7.07
C GLN A 176 -8.09 -19.78 -7.40
N PRO A 177 -7.08 -19.12 -6.80
CA PRO A 177 -5.68 -19.49 -6.98
C PRO A 177 -5.39 -20.96 -6.67
N GLU A 178 -5.97 -21.52 -5.60
CA GLU A 178 -5.74 -22.93 -5.24
C GLU A 178 -6.28 -23.90 -6.30
N VAL A 179 -7.44 -23.61 -6.89
CA VAL A 179 -8.02 -24.43 -7.97
C VAL A 179 -7.18 -24.32 -9.24
N GLU A 180 -6.75 -23.11 -9.62
CA GLU A 180 -5.93 -22.86 -10.81
C GLU A 180 -4.58 -23.58 -10.76
N HIS A 181 -4.06 -23.81 -9.55
CA HIS A 181 -2.78 -24.47 -9.30
C HIS A 181 -2.95 -25.89 -8.74
N ALA A 182 -4.07 -26.55 -9.05
CA ALA A 182 -4.34 -27.97 -8.74
C ALA A 182 -4.00 -28.37 -7.28
N PHE A 183 -4.42 -27.55 -6.32
CA PHE A 183 -4.12 -27.74 -4.89
C PHE A 183 -4.49 -29.13 -4.39
N ARG A 184 -3.57 -29.74 -3.63
CA ARG A 184 -3.77 -31.00 -2.91
C ARG A 184 -3.19 -30.88 -1.52
N SER A 185 -3.79 -31.57 -0.54
CA SER A 185 -3.30 -31.54 0.83
C SER A 185 -3.76 -32.72 1.66
N GLU A 186 -3.03 -32.97 2.74
CA GLU A 186 -3.40 -33.88 3.82
C GLU A 186 -3.03 -33.19 5.14
N GLY A 187 -3.99 -32.99 6.03
CA GLY A 187 -3.74 -32.29 7.30
C GLY A 187 -3.30 -30.82 7.15
N SER A 188 -3.76 -30.13 6.09
CA SER A 188 -3.51 -28.70 5.88
C SER A 188 -4.72 -27.84 6.23
N GLU A 189 -4.45 -26.67 6.82
CA GLU A 189 -5.44 -25.69 7.26
C GLU A 189 -5.13 -24.31 6.65
N ILE A 190 -6.17 -23.48 6.56
CA ILE A 190 -6.02 -22.06 6.18
C ILE A 190 -5.72 -21.27 7.45
N GLU A 191 -4.76 -20.37 7.39
CA GLU A 191 -4.52 -19.34 8.40
C GLU A 191 -4.98 -17.99 7.86
N ASP A 192 -5.60 -17.18 8.72
CA ASP A 192 -5.87 -15.76 8.46
C ASP A 192 -5.10 -14.95 9.50
N PHE A 193 -4.08 -14.21 9.06
CA PHE A 193 -3.17 -13.49 9.93
C PHE A 193 -2.71 -12.17 9.30
N SER A 194 -2.86 -11.07 10.03
CA SER A 194 -2.48 -9.71 9.59
C SER A 194 -3.02 -9.36 8.19
N ASP A 195 -4.31 -9.65 7.96
CA ASP A 195 -5.03 -9.44 6.69
C ASP A 195 -4.48 -10.24 5.49
N ARG A 196 -3.69 -11.28 5.75
CA ARG A 196 -3.21 -12.23 4.74
C ARG A 196 -3.70 -13.64 5.06
N LYS A 197 -4.19 -14.32 4.03
CA LYS A 197 -4.44 -15.75 4.10
C LYS A 197 -3.17 -16.52 3.80
N GLY A 198 -3.02 -17.65 4.45
CA GLY A 198 -1.92 -18.58 4.23
C GLY A 198 -2.36 -20.02 4.41
N ARG A 199 -1.44 -20.95 4.13
CA ARG A 199 -1.61 -22.38 4.41
C ARG A 199 -0.53 -22.87 5.34
N PHE A 200 -0.91 -23.76 6.26
CA PHE A 200 0.04 -24.57 7.02
C PHE A 200 -0.44 -26.02 7.06
N ALA A 201 0.44 -26.94 7.44
CA ALA A 201 0.08 -28.33 7.74
C ALA A 201 0.84 -28.82 8.97
N ARG A 202 0.22 -29.66 9.79
CA ARG A 202 0.80 -30.13 11.06
C ARG A 202 1.06 -31.63 11.04
N ASP A 203 1.98 -32.06 11.90
CA ASP A 203 2.18 -33.46 12.29
C ASP A 203 2.30 -34.42 11.10
N GLY A 204 3.24 -34.15 10.20
CA GLY A 204 3.43 -34.98 9.00
C GLY A 204 2.44 -34.69 7.87
N GLY A 205 1.50 -33.76 8.06
CA GLY A 205 0.66 -33.25 6.99
C GLY A 205 1.43 -32.47 5.92
N TRP A 206 0.78 -32.22 4.79
CA TRP A 206 1.38 -31.54 3.65
C TRP A 206 0.34 -30.80 2.81
N PHE A 207 0.82 -29.89 1.98
CA PHE A 207 0.06 -29.30 0.89
C PHE A 207 0.94 -29.06 -0.33
N SER A 208 0.35 -29.09 -1.52
CA SER A 208 1.06 -28.94 -2.77
C SER A 208 0.29 -28.14 -3.82
N TYR A 209 1.04 -27.58 -4.76
CA TYR A 209 0.55 -26.82 -5.90
C TYR A 209 1.29 -27.23 -7.17
N GLU A 210 0.60 -27.24 -8.31
CA GLU A 210 1.24 -27.21 -9.62
C GLU A 210 1.67 -25.76 -9.94
N VAL A 211 2.97 -25.53 -10.06
CA VAL A 211 3.54 -24.24 -10.47
C VAL A 211 4.00 -24.29 -11.92
N ARG A 212 3.80 -23.22 -12.66
CA ARG A 212 4.30 -23.05 -14.03
C ARG A 212 5.79 -22.74 -14.04
N CYS A 213 6.47 -23.20 -15.08
CA CYS A 213 7.90 -22.97 -15.28
C CYS A 213 8.18 -22.54 -16.72
N ASP A 214 9.23 -21.73 -16.88
CA ASP A 214 9.81 -21.41 -18.18
C ASP A 214 11.06 -22.27 -18.39
N PRO A 215 11.04 -23.24 -19.33
CA PRO A 215 12.15 -24.18 -19.54
C PRO A 215 13.40 -23.54 -20.15
N ALA A 216 13.31 -22.29 -20.61
CA ALA A 216 14.40 -21.59 -21.30
C ALA A 216 15.35 -20.84 -20.36
N GLU A 217 14.95 -20.59 -19.11
CA GLU A 217 15.63 -19.69 -18.19
C GLU A 217 15.86 -20.37 -16.82
N PRO A 218 16.96 -20.06 -16.11
CA PRO A 218 17.11 -20.45 -14.70
C PRO A 218 16.02 -19.78 -13.85
N LEU A 219 15.44 -20.54 -12.91
CA LEU A 219 14.32 -20.08 -12.09
C LEU A 219 14.66 -20.09 -10.60
N VAL A 220 13.97 -19.25 -9.84
CA VAL A 220 13.96 -19.23 -8.39
C VAL A 220 12.53 -19.29 -7.86
N LEU A 221 12.39 -19.90 -6.69
CA LEU A 221 11.16 -19.94 -5.91
C LEU A 221 11.26 -18.93 -4.77
N LEU A 222 10.33 -17.99 -4.73
CA LEU A 222 10.18 -17.03 -3.65
C LEU A 222 8.96 -17.44 -2.80
N VAL A 223 9.16 -17.62 -1.50
CA VAL A 223 8.10 -17.99 -0.57
C VAL A 223 7.99 -16.96 0.55
N THR A 224 6.78 -16.44 0.77
CA THR A 224 6.49 -15.45 1.81
C THR A 224 6.08 -16.14 3.10
N TYR A 225 6.80 -15.82 4.19
CA TYR A 225 6.56 -16.33 5.54
C TYR A 225 6.32 -15.19 6.53
N TRP A 226 5.76 -15.53 7.69
CA TRP A 226 5.73 -14.63 8.85
C TRP A 226 7.01 -14.77 9.66
N GLY A 227 7.68 -13.66 9.97
CA GLY A 227 8.94 -13.66 10.69
C GLY A 227 8.80 -13.69 12.21
N GLY A 228 7.60 -13.59 12.77
CA GLY A 228 7.33 -13.68 14.21
C GLY A 228 6.85 -15.06 14.65
N VAL A 229 7.41 -16.14 14.11
CA VAL A 229 7.07 -17.52 14.49
C VAL A 229 7.79 -17.90 15.79
N TRP A 230 7.06 -17.95 16.90
CA TRP A 230 7.60 -18.16 18.26
C TRP A 230 7.94 -19.62 18.59
N HIS A 231 7.31 -20.57 17.91
CA HIS A 231 7.58 -22.00 18.05
C HIS A 231 8.33 -22.45 16.81
N LYS A 232 9.52 -23.05 16.98
CA LYS A 232 10.33 -23.49 15.84
C LYS A 232 9.50 -24.41 14.94
N ARG A 233 9.46 -24.09 13.65
CA ARG A 233 8.80 -24.89 12.62
C ARG A 233 9.83 -25.41 11.64
N VAL A 234 9.92 -26.72 11.45
CA VAL A 234 10.83 -27.36 10.48
C VAL A 234 10.04 -28.21 9.51
N PHE A 235 10.25 -27.97 8.23
CA PHE A 235 9.55 -28.67 7.16
C PHE A 235 10.40 -28.75 5.90
N ASP A 236 10.04 -29.67 5.03
CA ASP A 236 10.74 -29.90 3.78
C ASP A 236 9.92 -29.33 2.62
N LEU A 237 10.61 -28.66 1.71
CA LEU A 237 10.08 -28.27 0.41
C LEU A 237 10.51 -29.35 -0.57
N LEU A 238 9.55 -29.91 -1.29
CA LEU A 238 9.78 -30.90 -2.33
C LEU A 238 9.30 -30.31 -3.65
N LEU A 239 10.05 -30.58 -4.70
CA LEU A 239 9.64 -30.36 -6.08
C LEU A 239 9.44 -31.75 -6.67
N ASP A 240 8.33 -32.05 -7.34
CA ASP A 240 8.02 -33.38 -7.91
C ASP A 240 8.44 -34.57 -7.01
N ASP A 241 8.10 -34.50 -5.72
CA ASP A 241 8.41 -35.48 -4.68
C ASP A 241 9.91 -35.73 -4.37
N GLU A 242 10.83 -34.93 -4.92
CA GLU A 242 12.23 -34.92 -4.52
C GLU A 242 12.57 -33.68 -3.67
N PRO A 243 13.38 -33.82 -2.61
CA PRO A 243 13.76 -32.70 -1.75
C PRO A 243 14.40 -31.53 -2.51
N LEU A 244 13.87 -30.33 -2.27
CA LEU A 244 14.44 -29.07 -2.75
C LEU A 244 15.24 -28.39 -1.63
N ALA A 245 14.62 -28.23 -0.46
CA ALA A 245 15.24 -27.59 0.70
C ALA A 245 14.54 -28.01 2.00
N THR A 246 15.24 -27.90 3.12
CA THR A 246 14.62 -27.90 4.45
C THR A 246 14.53 -26.46 4.93
N GLN A 247 13.34 -26.02 5.32
CA GLN A 247 13.12 -24.70 5.91
C GLN A 247 12.92 -24.81 7.42
N SER A 248 13.51 -23.86 8.15
CA SER A 248 13.30 -23.66 9.58
C SER A 248 12.81 -22.24 9.79
N LEU A 249 11.68 -22.06 10.49
CA LEU A 249 11.16 -20.76 10.88
C LEU A 249 11.24 -20.61 12.40
N LEU A 250 11.91 -19.57 12.88
CA LEU A 250 11.98 -19.21 14.30
C LEU A 250 12.38 -17.74 14.43
N THR A 251 11.39 -16.87 14.61
CA THR A 251 11.62 -15.44 14.86
C THR A 251 12.60 -14.80 13.85
N ASP A 252 12.55 -15.19 12.57
CA ASP A 252 13.52 -14.75 11.57
C ASP A 252 13.41 -13.25 11.26
N ARG A 253 12.22 -12.67 11.43
CA ARG A 253 11.93 -11.24 11.23
C ARG A 253 10.70 -10.80 12.05
N PRO A 254 10.82 -10.68 13.38
CA PRO A 254 9.67 -10.43 14.23
C PRO A 254 8.92 -9.16 13.84
N GLY A 255 7.59 -9.25 13.74
CA GLY A 255 6.71 -8.13 13.39
C GLY A 255 6.47 -7.92 11.90
N ASP A 256 7.22 -8.60 11.03
CA ASP A 256 7.12 -8.45 9.57
C ASP A 256 6.95 -9.79 8.84
N PHE A 257 6.38 -9.71 7.64
CA PHE A 257 6.55 -10.77 6.64
C PHE A 257 7.92 -10.67 6.00
N PHE A 258 8.48 -11.82 5.61
CA PHE A 258 9.71 -11.86 4.85
C PHE A 258 9.63 -12.90 3.74
N GLU A 259 10.48 -12.75 2.75
CA GLU A 259 10.54 -13.63 1.59
C GLU A 259 11.83 -14.45 1.66
N LYS A 260 11.71 -15.76 1.41
CA LYS A 260 12.85 -16.65 1.27
C LYS A 260 12.96 -17.12 -0.17
N VAL A 261 14.17 -17.01 -0.71
CA VAL A 261 14.53 -17.43 -2.06
C VAL A 261 15.12 -18.85 -2.01
N TYR A 262 14.66 -19.72 -2.89
CA TYR A 262 15.21 -21.05 -3.14
C TYR A 262 15.56 -21.18 -4.62
N ASP A 263 16.76 -21.66 -4.91
CA ASP A 263 17.17 -21.93 -6.29
C ASP A 263 16.44 -23.17 -6.80
N LEU A 264 15.79 -23.07 -7.96
CA LEU A 264 15.20 -24.23 -8.61
C LEU A 264 16.26 -24.87 -9.53
N PRO A 265 16.65 -26.14 -9.31
CA PRO A 265 17.69 -26.78 -10.11
C PRO A 265 17.31 -26.82 -11.59
N VAL A 266 18.19 -26.33 -12.46
CA VAL A 266 17.93 -26.22 -13.91
C VAL A 266 17.63 -27.59 -14.52
N GLU A 267 18.25 -28.65 -14.02
CA GLU A 267 18.02 -30.03 -14.46
C GLU A 267 16.58 -30.49 -14.23
N ARG A 268 15.88 -29.85 -13.27
CA ARG A 268 14.52 -30.20 -12.85
C ARG A 268 13.47 -29.28 -13.46
N THR A 269 13.85 -28.10 -13.92
CA THR A 269 12.96 -27.13 -14.58
C THR A 269 13.04 -27.16 -16.11
N ARG A 270 14.17 -27.66 -16.66
CA ARG A 270 14.39 -27.74 -18.11
C ARG A 270 13.37 -28.66 -18.78
N ASP A 271 12.84 -28.21 -19.92
CA ASP A 271 11.84 -28.90 -20.75
C ASP A 271 10.51 -29.23 -20.04
N ARG A 272 10.26 -28.68 -18.84
CA ARG A 272 9.00 -28.85 -18.10
C ARG A 272 8.23 -27.54 -18.04
N ALA A 273 6.95 -27.61 -18.41
CA ALA A 273 6.04 -26.46 -18.34
C ALA A 273 5.42 -26.29 -16.95
N LYS A 274 5.38 -27.36 -16.14
CA LYS A 274 4.81 -27.38 -14.80
C LYS A 274 5.58 -28.32 -13.89
N LEU A 275 5.59 -28.01 -12.59
CA LEU A 275 6.18 -28.82 -11.52
C LEU A 275 5.25 -28.84 -10.31
N THR A 276 5.31 -29.90 -9.52
CA THR A 276 4.57 -29.98 -8.24
C THR A 276 5.46 -29.47 -7.11
N LEU A 277 5.11 -28.33 -6.52
CA LEU A 277 5.73 -27.83 -5.30
C LEU A 277 4.93 -28.32 -4.09
N ARG A 278 5.59 -29.03 -3.17
CA ARG A 278 4.99 -29.56 -1.94
C ARG A 278 5.72 -29.02 -0.71
N PHE A 279 4.94 -28.63 0.29
CA PHE A 279 5.41 -28.30 1.63
C PHE A 279 5.01 -29.44 2.57
N GLN A 280 6.00 -30.11 3.14
CA GLN A 280 5.84 -31.33 3.92
C GLN A 280 6.27 -31.09 5.37
N SER A 281 5.32 -31.18 6.29
CA SER A 281 5.61 -31.15 7.72
C SER A 281 6.36 -32.40 8.15
N ARG A 282 7.26 -32.27 9.12
CA ARG A 282 7.85 -33.42 9.82
C ARG A 282 6.91 -33.89 10.94
N PRO A 283 6.97 -35.16 11.35
CA PRO A 283 6.19 -35.64 12.50
C PRO A 283 6.42 -34.77 13.74
N GLY A 284 5.34 -34.33 14.39
CA GLY A 284 5.39 -33.40 15.53
C GLY A 284 5.73 -31.94 15.20
N ASP A 285 5.87 -31.58 13.92
CA ASP A 285 6.24 -30.23 13.48
C ASP A 285 5.11 -29.55 12.65
N THR A 286 5.38 -28.40 12.04
CA THR A 286 4.43 -27.64 11.21
C THR A 286 5.11 -27.13 9.94
N ALA A 287 4.53 -27.42 8.77
CA ALA A 287 4.92 -26.80 7.51
C ALA A 287 4.23 -25.46 7.32
N GLY A 288 5.01 -24.42 7.00
CA GLY A 288 4.51 -23.05 6.86
C GLY A 288 4.43 -22.31 8.20
N SER A 289 3.69 -21.21 8.29
CA SER A 289 2.62 -20.80 7.37
C SER A 289 3.16 -20.10 6.14
N VAL A 290 2.65 -20.48 4.98
CA VAL A 290 3.02 -19.91 3.67
C VAL A 290 1.93 -18.94 3.24
N PHE A 291 2.31 -17.67 3.03
CA PHE A 291 1.39 -16.58 2.68
C PHE A 291 1.48 -16.14 1.21
N GLY A 292 2.50 -16.61 0.49
CA GLY A 292 2.73 -16.28 -0.90
C GLY A 292 3.75 -17.21 -1.52
N ILE A 293 3.53 -17.58 -2.77
CA ILE A 293 4.43 -18.41 -3.56
C ILE A 293 4.60 -17.72 -4.91
N ARG A 294 5.84 -17.61 -5.38
CA ARG A 294 6.15 -17.02 -6.67
C ARG A 294 7.30 -17.75 -7.34
N VAL A 295 7.12 -18.14 -8.59
CA VAL A 295 8.18 -18.66 -9.45
C VAL A 295 8.65 -17.54 -10.36
N MET A 296 9.97 -17.31 -10.39
CA MET A 296 10.55 -16.14 -11.05
C MET A 296 11.81 -16.51 -11.83
N LYS A 297 12.14 -15.71 -12.84
CA LYS A 297 13.44 -15.78 -13.51
C LYS A 297 14.56 -15.39 -12.55
N ALA A 298 15.62 -16.19 -12.48
CA ALA A 298 16.76 -15.94 -11.59
C ALA A 298 17.51 -14.65 -11.93
N SER A 299 17.43 -14.17 -13.19
CA SER A 299 17.99 -12.90 -13.64
C SER A 299 17.42 -11.67 -12.93
N ALA A 300 16.29 -11.82 -12.25
CA ALA A 300 15.68 -10.78 -11.45
C ALA A 300 16.20 -10.77 -10.01
N GLU A 301 17.32 -11.43 -9.71
CA GLU A 301 18.12 -11.30 -8.49
C GLU A 301 17.32 -10.79 -7.26
N PRO A 302 16.33 -11.56 -6.79
CA PRO A 302 15.51 -11.12 -5.66
C PRO A 302 16.37 -11.05 -4.41
N THR A 303 16.10 -10.07 -3.56
CA THR A 303 16.84 -9.89 -2.31
C THR A 303 16.79 -11.17 -1.49
N ARG A 304 17.95 -11.79 -1.28
CA ARG A 304 18.05 -13.02 -0.47
C ARG A 304 18.15 -12.64 0.99
N TYR A 305 17.13 -13.00 1.76
CA TYR A 305 17.21 -12.88 3.21
C TYR A 305 18.20 -13.90 3.77
N GLU A 306 19.40 -13.44 4.17
CA GLU A 306 20.35 -14.19 4.98
C GLU A 306 20.05 -13.89 6.46
N ALA A 307 19.78 -14.92 7.26
CA ALA A 307 19.51 -14.75 8.68
C ALA A 307 20.78 -14.22 9.36
N GLY A 308 20.82 -12.92 9.65
CA GLY A 308 22.03 -12.28 10.13
C GLY A 308 21.83 -10.81 10.48
N PHE A 309 20.91 -10.49 11.39
CA PHE A 309 20.99 -9.22 12.11
C PHE A 309 20.73 -9.43 13.61
N VAL A 310 21.79 -9.20 14.37
CA VAL A 310 21.82 -9.07 15.83
C VAL A 310 20.99 -7.84 16.20
N PHE A 311 20.07 -7.98 17.15
CA PHE A 311 19.40 -6.85 17.78
C PHE A 311 20.46 -5.87 18.29
N LYS A 312 20.49 -4.65 17.74
CA LYS A 312 21.03 -3.52 18.47
C LYS A 312 19.95 -3.09 19.45
N ASP A 313 20.22 -3.33 20.73
CA ASP A 313 19.42 -2.80 21.83
C ASP A 313 19.28 -1.27 21.67
N HIS A 314 18.03 -0.80 21.69
CA HIS A 314 17.67 0.60 21.96
C HIS A 314 16.97 0.66 23.31
#